data_AF-A0A3D2LAC4-F1
#
_entry.id   AF-A0A3D2LAC4-F1
#
_cell.length_a   1.000
_cell.length_b   1.000
_cell.length_c   1.000
_cell.angle_alpha   90.00
_cell.angle_beta   90.00
_cell.angle_gamma   90.00
#
_symmetry.space_group_name_H-M   'P 1'
#
loop_
_entity.id
_entity.type
_entity.pdbx_description
1 polymer ?
#
loop_
_entity_poly.entity_id
_entity_poly.type
_entity_poly.pdbx_seq_one_letter_code
_entity_poly.pdbx_strand_id
1 'polypeptide(L)'
;MTERRETGRPRRKPSSPSKQRPAPKSKRPAEEKDWSEGERIAKYLARAGVASRREVERMIEDGKITIDGVKLTSPAFKVTGRELIRVGRKTIQAPDATRVWRYHKPAGLITTTVDPEGRRTVFDELPKSLPRVVTVGRLDLNTEGLLLLTNDGALARALELPKNELERTYRVRAKGTVTDYKIAE
;
A
#
# COMPACT_ATOMS: atom_id res chain seq x y z
N MET A 1 -20.77 6.43 100.27
CA MET A 1 -20.30 5.03 100.40
C MET A 1 -19.93 4.58 99.00
N THR A 2 -18.67 4.22 98.79
CA THR A 2 -18.10 3.45 97.64
C THR A 2 -18.27 3.99 96.20
N GLU A 3 -17.30 4.03 95.29
CA GLU A 3 -15.83 3.93 95.28
C GLU A 3 -15.37 4.17 93.82
N ARG A 4 -14.22 4.81 93.64
CA ARG A 4 -13.20 4.67 92.57
C ARG A 4 -13.61 4.45 91.09
N ARG A 5 -13.00 5.23 90.19
CA ARG A 5 -11.77 4.86 89.44
C ARG A 5 -11.31 5.98 88.51
N GLU A 6 -10.09 6.45 88.73
CA GLU A 6 -9.26 7.17 87.75
C GLU A 6 -8.92 6.23 86.58
N THR A 7 -9.03 6.73 85.35
CA THR A 7 -8.40 6.11 84.17
C THR A 7 -7.67 7.16 83.35
N GLY A 8 -6.35 6.97 83.26
CA GLY A 8 -5.40 7.85 82.59
C GLY A 8 -5.60 7.98 81.08
N ARG A 9 -5.21 9.15 80.58
CA ARG A 9 -5.24 9.56 79.18
C ARG A 9 -4.01 8.96 78.45
N PRO A 10 -4.16 8.13 77.40
CA PRO A 10 -2.99 7.65 76.68
C PRO A 10 -2.49 8.70 75.67
N ARG A 11 -1.16 8.88 75.66
CA ARG A 11 -0.39 9.72 74.74
C ARG A 11 -0.63 9.32 73.27
N ARG A 12 -0.90 10.30 72.41
CA ARG A 12 -0.88 10.15 70.94
C ARG A 12 0.54 9.77 70.48
N LYS A 13 0.67 8.67 69.72
CA LYS A 13 1.88 8.31 68.98
C LYS A 13 2.03 9.20 67.73
N PRO A 14 3.26 9.60 67.35
CA PRO A 14 3.49 10.32 66.09
C PRO A 14 3.35 9.39 64.89
N SER A 15 2.68 9.87 63.85
CA SER A 15 2.48 9.21 62.56
C SER A 15 3.79 9.10 61.78
N SER A 16 4.13 7.89 61.32
CA SER A 16 5.25 7.63 60.41
C SER A 16 5.02 8.29 59.04
N PRO A 17 6.08 8.75 58.34
CA PRO A 17 5.94 9.42 57.06
C PRO A 17 5.58 8.40 55.97
N SER A 18 4.50 8.67 55.23
CA SER A 18 4.09 7.86 54.07
C SER A 18 5.15 7.95 52.97
N LYS A 19 5.74 6.82 52.60
CA LYS A 19 6.58 6.71 51.39
C LYS A 19 5.70 7.02 50.17
N GLN A 20 5.92 8.17 49.55
CA GLN A 20 5.33 8.52 48.26
C GLN A 20 5.76 7.50 47.21
N ARG A 21 4.78 6.82 46.60
CA ARG A 21 5.01 6.02 45.38
C ARG A 21 5.37 6.99 44.26
N PRO A 22 6.44 6.73 43.48
CA PRO A 22 6.78 7.59 42.36
C PRO A 22 5.67 7.51 41.30
N ALA A 23 5.30 8.69 40.79
CA ALA A 23 4.33 8.83 39.71
C ALA A 23 4.78 8.03 38.46
N PRO A 24 3.85 7.48 37.66
CA PRO A 24 4.19 6.80 36.43
C PRO A 24 4.86 7.80 35.46
N LYS A 25 6.08 7.50 35.04
CA LYS A 25 6.84 8.29 34.06
C LYS A 25 5.99 8.44 32.79
N SER A 26 5.72 9.69 32.41
CA SER A 26 5.06 10.02 31.16
C SER A 26 5.83 9.38 30.00
N LYS A 27 5.10 8.66 29.12
CA LYS A 27 5.65 8.16 27.86
C LYS A 27 6.22 9.36 27.10
N ARG A 28 7.51 9.34 26.80
CA ARG A 28 8.14 10.31 25.90
C ARG A 28 7.31 10.39 24.61
N PRO A 29 7.07 11.58 24.04
CA PRO A 29 6.50 11.68 22.70
C PRO A 29 7.35 10.83 21.77
N ALA A 30 6.72 9.94 21.00
CA ALA A 30 7.43 9.21 19.96
C ALA A 30 8.14 10.25 19.08
N GLU A 31 9.44 10.06 18.84
CA GLU A 31 10.22 10.89 17.94
C GLU A 31 9.43 11.05 16.63
N GLU A 32 9.16 12.30 16.24
CA GLU A 32 8.49 12.60 14.98
C GLU A 32 9.39 12.08 13.85
N LYS A 33 9.04 10.92 13.30
CA LYS A 33 9.75 10.32 12.16
C LYS A 33 9.73 11.32 11.01
N ASP A 34 10.90 11.63 10.43
CA ASP A 34 10.98 12.39 9.18
C ASP A 34 10.50 11.51 8.01
N TRP A 35 9.44 11.96 7.35
CA TRP A 35 8.80 11.27 6.23
C TRP A 35 9.12 11.92 4.88
N SER A 36 10.07 12.85 4.83
CA SER A 36 10.50 13.55 3.61
C SER A 36 10.88 12.57 2.50
N GLU A 37 11.60 11.49 2.84
CA GLU A 37 12.00 10.41 1.93
C GLU A 37 10.98 9.27 1.77
N GLY A 38 9.83 9.35 2.44
CA GLY A 38 8.84 8.27 2.48
C GLY A 38 7.94 8.16 1.24
N GLU A 39 7.52 6.94 0.91
CA GLU A 39 6.52 6.64 -0.11
C GLU A 39 5.11 6.60 0.52
N ARG A 40 4.07 7.11 -0.16
CA ARG A 40 2.69 6.97 0.33
C ARG A 40 2.35 5.51 0.60
N ILE A 41 1.81 5.21 1.78
CA ILE A 41 1.47 3.86 2.24
C ILE A 41 0.64 3.06 1.22
N ALA A 42 -0.32 3.72 0.55
CA ALA A 42 -1.14 3.08 -0.47
C ALA A 42 -0.33 2.60 -1.68
N LYS A 43 0.72 3.35 -2.05
CA LYS A 43 1.64 2.99 -3.13
C LYS A 43 2.59 1.87 -2.68
N TYR A 44 3.14 1.98 -1.47
CA TYR A 44 4.01 0.97 -0.87
C TYR A 44 3.31 -0.40 -0.77
N LEU A 45 2.10 -0.44 -0.20
CA LEU A 45 1.32 -1.68 -0.05
C LEU A 45 0.85 -2.28 -1.38
N ALA A 46 0.57 -1.43 -2.37
CA ALA A 46 0.23 -1.90 -3.71
C ALA A 46 1.43 -2.60 -4.40
N ARG A 47 2.66 -2.09 -4.20
CA ARG A 47 3.91 -2.71 -4.66
C ARG A 47 4.26 -3.97 -3.87
N ALA A 48 3.95 -4.00 -2.57
CA ALA A 48 4.03 -5.21 -1.74
C ALA A 48 2.99 -6.28 -2.10
N GLY A 49 2.19 -6.06 -3.15
CA GLY A 49 1.23 -7.04 -3.67
C GLY A 49 -0.03 -7.19 -2.83
N VAL A 50 -0.30 -6.29 -1.88
CA VAL A 50 -1.46 -6.41 -0.97
C VAL A 50 -2.78 -6.25 -1.69
N ALA A 51 -2.94 -5.15 -2.42
CA ALA A 51 -4.19 -4.79 -3.10
C ALA A 51 -3.93 -3.66 -4.12
N SER A 52 -4.97 -3.25 -4.86
CA SER A 52 -4.86 -2.02 -5.67
C SER A 52 -4.68 -0.79 -4.79
N ARG A 53 -4.07 0.29 -5.31
CA ARG A 53 -3.87 1.52 -4.52
C ARG A 53 -5.18 2.03 -3.91
N ARG A 54 -6.26 2.08 -4.70
CA ARG A 54 -7.59 2.54 -4.26
C ARG A 54 -8.20 1.61 -3.22
N GLU A 55 -7.99 0.32 -3.36
CA GLU A 55 -8.45 -0.67 -2.39
C GLU A 55 -7.67 -0.57 -1.08
N VAL A 56 -6.37 -0.31 -1.13
CA VAL A 56 -5.60 0.00 0.08
C VAL A 56 -6.14 1.27 0.76
N GLU A 57 -6.46 2.32 0.01
CA GLU A 57 -7.07 3.54 0.57
C GLU A 57 -8.38 3.21 1.32
N ARG A 58 -9.25 2.37 0.73
CA ARG A 58 -10.47 1.86 1.40
C ARG A 58 -10.16 1.02 2.64
N MET A 59 -9.13 0.17 2.60
CA MET A 59 -8.72 -0.63 3.76
C MET A 59 -8.22 0.23 4.92
N ILE A 60 -7.65 1.40 4.64
CA ILE A 60 -7.27 2.39 5.67
C ILE A 60 -8.52 2.98 6.29
N GLU A 61 -9.51 3.37 5.49
CA GLU A 61 -10.81 3.89 5.96
C GLU A 61 -11.55 2.86 6.83
N ASP A 62 -11.55 1.59 6.42
CA ASP A 62 -12.06 0.47 7.21
C ASP A 62 -11.25 0.19 8.48
N GLY A 63 -10.05 0.77 8.60
CA GLY A 63 -9.18 0.56 9.75
C GLY A 63 -8.52 -0.81 9.82
N LYS A 64 -8.35 -1.45 8.67
CA LYS A 64 -7.71 -2.78 8.56
C LYS A 64 -6.18 -2.70 8.60
N ILE A 65 -5.60 -1.50 8.58
CA ILE A 65 -4.15 -1.29 8.49
C ILE A 65 -3.63 -0.69 9.79
N THR A 66 -2.56 -1.29 10.34
CA THR A 66 -1.84 -0.76 11.49
C THR A 66 -0.36 -0.59 11.17
N ILE A 67 0.25 0.47 11.69
CA ILE A 67 1.67 0.77 11.56
C ILE A 67 2.24 0.88 12.97
N ASP A 68 3.28 0.10 13.27
CA ASP A 68 3.91 0.04 14.60
C ASP A 68 2.90 -0.20 15.74
N GLY A 69 1.81 -0.93 15.44
CA GLY A 69 0.73 -1.25 16.38
C GLY A 69 -0.38 -0.20 16.50
N VAL A 70 -0.28 0.93 15.80
CA VAL A 70 -1.30 1.99 15.78
C VAL A 70 -2.15 1.88 14.52
N LYS A 71 -3.48 1.94 14.65
CA LYS A 71 -4.41 1.95 13.51
C LYS A 71 -4.18 3.20 12.67
N LEU A 72 -3.98 3.00 11.38
CA LEU A 72 -3.83 4.08 10.43
C LEU A 72 -5.21 4.62 10.03
N THR A 73 -5.37 5.95 10.01
CA THR A 73 -6.63 6.62 9.69
C THR A 73 -6.57 7.48 8.44
N SER A 74 -5.38 7.76 7.91
CA SER A 74 -5.19 8.65 6.75
C SER A 74 -4.39 7.99 5.63
N PRO A 75 -4.87 8.02 4.38
CA PRO A 75 -4.14 7.52 3.22
C PRO A 75 -2.99 8.44 2.79
N ALA A 76 -2.84 9.62 3.39
CA ALA A 76 -1.72 10.53 3.13
C ALA A 76 -0.42 10.11 3.83
N PHE A 77 -0.50 9.17 4.77
CA PHE A 77 0.66 8.69 5.52
C PHE A 77 1.72 8.11 4.59
N LYS A 78 2.97 8.44 4.87
CA LYS A 78 4.14 7.95 4.13
C LYS A 78 4.86 6.91 4.98
N VAL A 79 5.51 5.95 4.32
CA VAL A 79 6.33 4.92 4.95
C VAL A 79 7.71 4.90 4.32
N THR A 80 8.71 4.59 5.14
CA THR A 80 10.10 4.40 4.69
C THR A 80 10.39 2.93 4.40
N GLY A 81 9.52 2.03 4.87
CA GLY A 81 9.70 0.58 4.80
C GLY A 81 10.41 -0.01 6.01
N ARG A 82 10.80 0.83 6.97
CA ARG A 82 11.34 0.40 8.28
C ARG A 82 10.23 0.13 9.30
N GLU A 83 9.03 0.61 9.02
CA GLU A 83 7.87 0.47 9.90
C GLU A 83 7.32 -0.96 9.87
N LEU A 84 6.80 -1.41 11.01
CA LEU A 84 6.10 -2.67 11.10
C LEU A 84 4.65 -2.50 10.62
N ILE A 85 4.42 -2.81 9.35
CA ILE A 85 3.11 -2.67 8.71
C ILE A 85 2.34 -3.97 8.82
N ARG A 86 1.11 -3.91 9.33
CA ARG A 86 0.17 -5.03 9.35
C ARG A 86 -1.13 -4.69 8.65
N VAL A 87 -1.66 -5.67 7.94
CA VAL A 87 -3.00 -5.64 7.33
C VAL A 87 -3.80 -6.77 7.96
N GLY A 88 -4.77 -6.42 8.80
CA GLY A 88 -5.43 -7.34 9.72
C GLY A 88 -4.41 -8.01 10.63
N ARG A 89 -4.30 -9.34 10.54
CA ARG A 89 -3.34 -10.14 11.32
C ARG A 89 -2.01 -10.39 10.60
N LYS A 90 -1.91 -10.04 9.31
CA LYS A 90 -0.74 -10.35 8.48
C LYS A 90 0.27 -9.21 8.53
N THR A 91 1.51 -9.52 8.91
CA THR A 91 2.65 -8.60 8.73
C THR A 91 3.02 -8.57 7.25
N ILE A 92 3.10 -7.36 6.70
CA ILE A 92 3.45 -7.15 5.30
C ILE A 92 4.97 -7.04 5.18
N GLN A 93 5.53 -7.79 4.24
CA GLN A 93 6.95 -7.73 3.89
C GLN A 93 7.22 -6.53 2.98
N ALA A 94 8.49 -6.13 2.90
CA ALA A 94 8.89 -5.10 1.96
C ALA A 94 8.54 -5.51 0.51
N PRO A 95 8.20 -4.56 -0.37
CA PRO A 95 8.00 -4.84 -1.78
C PRO A 95 9.20 -5.55 -2.42
N ASP A 96 8.91 -6.49 -3.31
CA ASP A 96 9.95 -7.10 -4.14
C ASP A 96 10.67 -6.04 -4.98
N ALA A 97 11.89 -6.37 -5.40
CA ALA A 97 12.61 -5.59 -6.40
C ALA A 97 11.76 -5.40 -7.67
N THR A 98 11.92 -4.22 -8.29
CA THR A 98 11.22 -3.89 -9.52
C THR A 98 11.62 -4.86 -10.63
N ARG A 99 10.63 -5.45 -11.28
CA ARG A 99 10.77 -6.45 -12.35
C ARG A 99 9.83 -6.10 -13.50
N VAL A 100 10.25 -6.44 -14.71
CA VAL A 100 9.48 -6.26 -15.94
C VAL A 100 9.37 -7.60 -16.65
N TRP A 101 8.16 -7.91 -17.12
CA TRP A 101 7.86 -9.08 -17.92
C TRP A 101 7.40 -8.65 -19.31
N ARG A 102 7.70 -9.48 -20.29
CA ARG A 102 7.16 -9.34 -21.65
C ARG A 102 6.05 -10.37 -21.81
N TYR A 103 4.88 -9.91 -22.21
CA TYR A 103 3.74 -10.74 -22.51
C TYR A 103 3.33 -10.53 -23.97
N HIS A 104 3.16 -11.61 -24.72
CA HIS A 104 2.54 -11.53 -26.03
C HIS A 104 1.03 -11.69 -25.85
N LYS A 105 0.31 -10.56 -25.86
CA LYS A 105 -1.14 -10.54 -25.68
C LYS A 105 -1.82 -11.09 -26.95
N PRO A 106 -2.65 -12.14 -26.86
CA PRO A 106 -3.51 -12.57 -27.97
C PRO A 106 -4.72 -11.63 -28.14
N ALA A 107 -5.39 -11.69 -29.30
CA ALA A 107 -6.66 -11.02 -29.49
C ALA A 107 -7.75 -11.63 -28.59
N GLY A 108 -8.81 -10.87 -28.33
CA GLY A 108 -9.97 -11.31 -27.55
C GLY A 108 -9.82 -11.14 -26.04
N LEU A 109 -8.71 -10.59 -25.55
CA LEU A 109 -8.51 -10.24 -24.14
C LEU A 109 -8.56 -8.72 -23.94
N ILE A 110 -9.18 -8.28 -22.83
CA ILE A 110 -9.19 -6.87 -22.42
C ILE A 110 -8.00 -6.56 -21.51
N THR A 111 -7.36 -5.43 -21.76
CA THR A 111 -6.25 -4.94 -20.94
C THR A 111 -6.78 -4.10 -19.75
N THR A 112 -7.49 -4.74 -18.83
CA THR A 112 -8.01 -4.16 -17.57
C THR A 112 -7.94 -5.18 -16.43
N THR A 113 -7.82 -4.73 -15.18
CA THR A 113 -7.82 -5.62 -14.00
C THR A 113 -9.21 -6.13 -13.65
N VAL A 114 -10.25 -5.34 -13.91
CA VAL A 114 -11.64 -5.72 -13.69
C VAL A 114 -12.46 -5.18 -14.86
N ASP A 115 -13.22 -6.05 -15.51
CA ASP A 115 -14.17 -5.68 -16.57
C ASP A 115 -15.61 -5.78 -16.04
N PRO A 116 -16.40 -4.69 -16.04
CA PRO A 116 -17.79 -4.71 -15.57
C PRO A 116 -18.72 -5.64 -16.36
N GLU A 117 -18.41 -5.88 -17.63
CA GLU A 117 -19.19 -6.76 -18.53
C GLU A 117 -18.77 -8.24 -18.42
N GLY A 118 -17.79 -8.56 -17.55
CA GLY A 118 -17.34 -9.92 -17.32
C GLY A 118 -16.54 -10.53 -18.49
N ARG A 119 -16.02 -9.71 -19.40
CA ARG A 119 -15.19 -10.18 -20.51
C ARG A 119 -13.83 -10.63 -19.97
N ARG A 120 -13.22 -11.60 -20.67
CA ARG A 120 -11.90 -12.13 -20.31
C ARG A 120 -10.84 -11.04 -20.41
N THR A 121 -10.02 -10.95 -19.37
CA THR A 121 -8.95 -9.99 -19.25
C THR A 121 -7.59 -10.63 -19.46
N VAL A 122 -6.57 -9.80 -19.70
CA VAL A 122 -5.18 -10.28 -19.74
C VAL A 122 -4.76 -10.98 -18.45
N PHE A 123 -5.29 -10.56 -17.29
CA PHE A 123 -4.90 -11.11 -15.99
C PHE A 123 -5.49 -12.50 -15.72
N ASP A 124 -6.60 -12.84 -16.38
CA ASP A 124 -7.20 -14.18 -16.27
C ASP A 124 -6.32 -15.26 -16.92
N GLU A 125 -5.54 -14.89 -17.93
CA GLU A 125 -4.63 -15.78 -18.66
C GLU A 125 -3.20 -15.81 -18.11
N LEU A 126 -2.87 -14.96 -17.13
CA LEU A 126 -1.53 -14.93 -16.57
C LEU A 126 -1.29 -16.14 -15.65
N PRO A 127 -0.08 -16.73 -15.65
CA PRO A 127 0.30 -17.76 -14.69
C PRO A 127 0.09 -17.32 -13.25
N LYS A 128 -0.55 -18.18 -12.43
CA LYS A 128 -0.77 -17.93 -10.99
C LYS A 128 0.53 -17.78 -10.18
N SER A 129 1.66 -18.19 -10.74
CA SER A 129 2.99 -18.02 -10.14
C SER A 129 3.54 -16.60 -10.25
N LEU A 130 2.96 -15.75 -11.11
CA LEU A 130 3.37 -14.35 -11.21
C LEU A 130 2.96 -13.59 -9.93
N PRO A 131 3.82 -12.69 -9.44
CA PRO A 131 3.40 -11.74 -8.41
C PRO A 131 2.30 -10.84 -8.98
N ARG A 132 1.69 -10.04 -8.10
CA ARG A 132 0.77 -8.98 -8.54
C ARG A 132 1.51 -8.01 -9.47
N VAL A 133 1.06 -7.94 -10.72
CA VAL A 133 1.60 -7.05 -11.75
C VAL A 133 0.54 -6.07 -12.25
N VAL A 134 0.99 -5.02 -12.91
CA VAL A 134 0.19 -4.06 -13.67
C VAL A 134 0.72 -4.03 -15.11
N THR A 135 -0.13 -3.63 -16.05
CA THR A 135 0.27 -3.46 -17.45
C THR A 135 0.98 -2.13 -17.62
N VAL A 136 1.87 -2.06 -18.61
CA VAL A 136 2.41 -0.80 -19.13
C VAL A 136 1.65 -0.47 -20.41
N GLY A 137 0.82 0.55 -20.34
CA GLY A 137 -0.12 0.89 -21.39
C GLY A 137 -1.21 -0.18 -21.54
N ARG A 138 -1.91 -0.10 -22.66
CA ARG A 138 -3.00 -1.00 -23.01
C ARG A 138 -2.94 -1.33 -24.49
N LEU A 139 -3.31 -2.57 -24.82
CA LEU A 139 -3.67 -2.97 -26.17
C LEU A 139 -5.18 -3.19 -26.22
N ASP A 140 -5.79 -2.81 -27.34
CA ASP A 140 -7.23 -2.99 -27.55
C ASP A 140 -7.61 -4.48 -27.61
N LEU A 141 -8.92 -4.75 -27.55
CA LEU A 141 -9.47 -6.10 -27.55
C LEU A 141 -8.96 -6.94 -28.74
N ASN A 142 -8.97 -6.35 -29.93
CA ASN A 142 -8.57 -7.02 -31.19
C ASN A 142 -7.08 -6.85 -31.52
N THR A 143 -6.32 -6.13 -30.69
CA THR A 143 -4.90 -5.89 -30.90
C THR A 143 -4.09 -6.97 -30.19
N GLU A 144 -3.11 -7.50 -30.92
CA GLU A 144 -2.16 -8.51 -30.46
C GLU A 144 -0.76 -7.92 -30.35
N GLY A 145 0.12 -8.61 -29.62
CA GLY A 145 1.55 -8.31 -29.62
C GLY A 145 2.11 -8.01 -28.24
N LEU A 146 3.20 -7.25 -28.22
CA LEU A 146 3.96 -6.99 -27.01
C LEU A 146 3.18 -6.10 -26.04
N LEU A 147 2.90 -6.64 -24.86
CA LEU A 147 2.44 -5.93 -23.68
C LEU A 147 3.47 -6.13 -22.56
N LEU A 148 3.96 -5.03 -21.99
CA LEU A 148 4.84 -5.13 -20.82
C LEU A 148 4.01 -5.19 -19.55
N LEU A 149 4.48 -6.01 -18.60
CA LEU A 149 3.92 -6.09 -17.24
C LEU A 149 5.02 -5.72 -16.25
N THR A 150 4.65 -5.12 -15.13
CA THR A 150 5.59 -4.77 -14.05
C THR A 150 4.93 -4.85 -12.68
N ASN A 151 5.70 -5.10 -11.63
CA ASN A 151 5.24 -4.99 -10.24
C ASN A 151 5.36 -3.56 -9.69
N ASP A 152 5.84 -2.61 -10.51
CA ASP A 152 6.06 -1.23 -10.14
C ASP A 152 5.18 -0.27 -10.95
N GLY A 153 4.13 0.25 -10.31
CA GLY A 153 3.22 1.21 -10.93
C GLY A 153 3.85 2.58 -11.23
N ALA A 154 4.95 2.96 -10.56
CA ALA A 154 5.67 4.18 -10.91
C ALA A 154 6.43 4.00 -12.22
N LEU A 155 7.07 2.84 -12.40
CA LEU A 155 7.72 2.49 -13.66
C LEU A 155 6.68 2.40 -14.79
N ALA A 156 5.56 1.72 -14.57
CA ALA A 156 4.48 1.66 -15.57
C ALA A 156 4.05 3.06 -16.02
N ARG A 157 3.77 3.95 -15.06
CA ARG A 157 3.40 5.34 -15.36
C ARG A 157 4.51 6.08 -16.10
N ALA A 158 5.77 5.93 -15.69
CA ALA A 158 6.88 6.56 -16.39
C ALA A 158 6.95 6.09 -17.85
N LEU A 159 6.83 4.78 -18.11
CA LEU A 159 6.85 4.25 -19.47
C LEU A 159 5.61 4.67 -20.31
N GLU A 160 4.51 5.07 -19.67
CA GLU A 160 3.30 5.55 -20.35
C GLU A 160 3.31 7.05 -20.65
N LEU A 161 4.03 7.86 -19.86
CA LEU A 161 3.98 9.31 -19.98
C LEU A 161 4.50 9.78 -21.36
N PRO A 162 3.72 10.60 -22.11
CA PRO A 162 4.15 11.12 -23.41
C PRO A 162 5.47 11.89 -23.36
N LYS A 163 5.73 12.58 -22.24
CA LYS A 163 6.97 13.34 -21.99
C LYS A 163 8.25 12.50 -22.12
N ASN A 164 8.15 11.18 -21.95
CA ASN A 164 9.31 10.29 -22.01
C ASN A 164 9.57 9.76 -23.42
N GLU A 165 8.75 10.13 -24.41
CA GLU A 165 9.01 9.94 -25.85
C GLU A 165 9.43 8.51 -26.24
N LEU A 166 8.89 7.52 -25.54
CA LEU A 166 9.18 6.12 -25.84
C LEU A 166 8.55 5.73 -27.16
N GLU A 167 9.42 5.34 -28.09
CA GLU A 167 9.03 4.83 -29.40
C GLU A 167 8.21 3.53 -29.25
N ARG A 168 7.13 3.46 -30.02
CA ARG A 168 6.27 2.28 -30.10
C ARG A 168 6.04 1.96 -31.57
N THR A 169 6.57 0.81 -32.00
CA THR A 169 6.42 0.35 -33.37
C THR A 169 5.28 -0.66 -33.48
N TYR A 170 4.41 -0.47 -34.46
CA TYR A 170 3.27 -1.34 -34.71
C TYR A 170 3.33 -1.93 -36.11
N ARG A 171 2.90 -3.19 -36.24
CA ARG A 171 2.60 -3.79 -37.54
C ARG A 171 1.10 -3.73 -37.77
N VAL A 172 0.67 -2.99 -38.78
CA VAL A 172 -0.75 -2.75 -39.07
C VAL A 172 -1.15 -3.43 -40.38
N ARG A 173 -2.41 -3.89 -40.45
CA ARG A 173 -3.05 -4.35 -41.69
C ARG A 173 -4.21 -3.42 -42.00
N ALA A 174 -4.21 -2.80 -43.18
CA ALA A 174 -5.28 -1.93 -43.65
C ALA A 174 -6.06 -2.59 -44.80
N LYS A 175 -7.34 -2.23 -44.94
CA LYS A 175 -8.18 -2.67 -46.07
C LYS A 175 -7.94 -1.75 -47.28
N GLY A 176 -7.63 -2.34 -48.44
CA GLY A 176 -7.36 -1.62 -49.69
C GLY A 176 -5.86 -1.47 -49.98
N THR A 177 -5.52 -0.71 -51.03
CA THR A 177 -4.14 -0.44 -51.40
C THR A 177 -3.59 0.74 -50.61
N VAL A 178 -2.53 0.49 -49.84
CA VAL A 178 -1.77 1.52 -49.14
C VAL A 178 -0.79 2.13 -50.14
N THR A 179 -0.89 3.44 -50.34
CA THR A 179 0.02 4.22 -51.19
C THR A 179 0.82 5.15 -50.29
N ASP A 180 2.07 5.47 -50.62
CA ASP A 180 2.96 6.31 -49.78
C ASP A 180 2.33 7.67 -49.41
N TYR A 181 1.54 8.26 -50.31
CA TYR A 181 0.77 9.48 -50.05
C TYR A 181 -0.15 9.40 -48.82
N LYS A 182 -0.73 8.21 -48.52
CA LYS A 182 -1.65 8.00 -47.40
C LYS A 182 -0.95 7.75 -46.06
N ILE A 183 0.39 7.62 -46.06
CA ILE A 183 1.20 7.39 -44.85
C ILE A 183 1.83 8.70 -44.35
N ALA A 184 2.03 9.68 -45.25
CA ALA A 184 2.75 10.92 -44.98
C ALA A 184 1.87 12.10 -44.48
N GLU A 185 0.55 11.91 -44.40
CA GLU A 185 -0.43 12.86 -43.87
C GLU A 185 -0.84 12.47 -42.44
#